data_AF-A0A511H9X9-F1
#
_entry.id   AF-A0A511H9X9-F1
#
_cell.length_a   1.000
_cell.length_b   1.000
_cell.length_c   1.000
_cell.angle_alpha   90.00
_cell.angle_beta   90.00
_cell.angle_gamma   90.00
#
_symmetry.space_group_name_H-M   'P 1'
#
loop_
_entity.id
_entity.type
_entity.pdbx_description
1 polymer ?
#
loop_
_entity_poly.entity_id
_entity_poly.type
_entity_poly.pdbx_seq_one_letter_code
_entity_poly.pdbx_strand_id
1 'polypeptide(L)'
;MRVEEFRRALDKRSASRGLEVVFHPPASTEALQALSERLGGPLPFQVELFWRAHDGLVVREPALSVLPCSQWVPVGGFVHFATFDGQHRLGFDTRSRNNADQWDIVHVDTGDCVTLTMASFWSNKVFAWVDKRRPIWESRGAVPPCGAS
;
A
#
# COMPACT_ATOMS: atom_id res chain seq x y z
N MET A 1 -11.31 -4.24 6.68
CA MET A 1 -10.25 -4.09 7.69
C MET A 1 -10.00 -2.62 7.88
N ARG A 2 -10.10 -2.13 9.12
CA ARG A 2 -9.76 -0.74 9.49
C ARG A 2 -8.27 -0.61 9.79
N VAL A 3 -7.76 0.61 9.79
CA VAL A 3 -6.32 0.89 10.01
C VAL A 3 -5.89 0.45 11.42
N GLU A 4 -6.74 0.65 12.41
CA GLU A 4 -6.49 0.27 13.81
C GLU A 4 -6.47 -1.25 13.99
N GLU A 5 -7.35 -1.96 13.27
CA GLU A 5 -7.37 -3.43 13.25
C GLU A 5 -6.09 -3.97 12.64
N PHE A 6 -5.64 -3.37 11.53
CA PHE A 6 -4.38 -3.73 10.87
C PHE A 6 -3.18 -3.54 11.81
N ARG A 7 -3.09 -2.37 12.47
CA ARG A 7 -2.03 -2.09 13.45
C ARG A 7 -2.02 -3.11 14.58
N ARG A 8 -3.16 -3.32 15.26
CA ARG A 8 -3.27 -4.29 16.37
C ARG A 8 -2.84 -5.69 15.93
N ALA A 9 -3.18 -6.07 14.71
CA ALA A 9 -2.83 -7.36 14.15
C ALA A 9 -1.33 -7.49 13.85
N LEU A 10 -0.64 -6.41 13.45
CA LEU A 10 0.83 -6.39 13.32
C LEU A 10 1.53 -6.35 14.68
N ASP A 11 1.05 -5.56 15.64
CA ASP A 11 1.60 -5.50 17.00
C ASP A 11 1.55 -6.89 17.67
N LYS A 12 0.43 -7.61 17.52
CA LYS A 12 0.30 -8.99 18.02
C LYS A 12 1.31 -9.94 17.39
N ARG A 13 1.61 -9.76 16.10
CA ARG A 13 2.59 -10.57 15.36
C ARG A 13 4.03 -10.23 15.78
N SER A 14 4.31 -8.95 16.02
CA SER A 14 5.57 -8.50 16.61
C SER A 14 5.82 -9.18 17.95
N ALA A 15 4.82 -9.13 18.86
CA ALA A 15 4.94 -9.73 20.18
C ALA A 15 5.05 -11.27 20.17
N SER A 16 4.33 -11.96 19.27
CA SER A 16 4.26 -13.43 19.28
C SER A 16 5.32 -14.13 18.41
N ARG A 17 5.87 -13.44 17.40
CA ARG A 17 6.80 -14.03 16.42
C ARG A 17 8.13 -13.30 16.34
N GLY A 18 8.34 -12.26 17.15
CA GLY A 18 9.56 -11.45 17.12
C GLY A 18 9.70 -10.62 15.85
N LEU A 19 8.59 -10.28 15.18
CA LEU A 19 8.62 -9.42 14.00
C LEU A 19 8.98 -7.98 14.40
N GLU A 20 10.04 -7.44 13.82
CA GLU A 20 10.40 -6.02 14.01
C GLU A 20 9.52 -5.17 13.09
N VAL A 21 8.53 -4.49 13.68
CA VAL A 21 7.58 -3.62 12.97
C VAL A 21 7.67 -2.21 13.55
N VAL A 22 7.83 -1.22 12.67
CA VAL A 22 7.87 0.19 13.03
C VAL A 22 6.83 0.93 12.21
N PHE A 23 5.84 1.52 12.88
CA PHE A 23 4.94 2.48 12.26
C PHE A 23 5.55 3.87 12.35
N HIS A 24 5.51 4.63 11.26
CA HIS A 24 5.90 6.02 11.29
C HIS A 24 4.82 6.87 11.99
N PRO A 25 5.18 8.05 12.51
CA PRO A 25 4.21 9.01 13.00
C PRO A 25 3.15 9.37 11.93
N PRO A 26 1.97 9.85 12.33
CA PRO A 26 0.97 10.42 11.42
C PRO A 26 1.55 11.44 10.43
N ALA A 27 1.07 11.41 9.18
CA ALA A 27 1.34 12.48 8.24
C ALA A 27 0.63 13.76 8.70
N SER A 28 1.25 14.92 8.50
CA SER A 28 0.60 16.20 8.79
C SER A 28 -0.50 16.49 7.76
N THR A 29 -1.47 17.31 8.16
CA THR A 29 -2.54 17.76 7.26
C THR A 29 -1.96 18.46 6.03
N GLU A 30 -0.92 19.28 6.22
CA GLU A 30 -0.24 20.02 5.16
C GLU A 30 0.44 19.07 4.18
N ALA A 31 1.06 17.99 4.67
CA ALA A 31 1.71 16.99 3.81
C ALA A 31 0.69 16.25 2.94
N LEU A 32 -0.47 15.88 3.50
CA LEU A 32 -1.55 15.22 2.77
C LEU A 32 -2.23 16.16 1.76
N GLN A 33 -2.39 17.44 2.13
CA GLN A 33 -2.91 18.45 1.22
C GLN A 33 -1.95 18.68 0.05
N ALA A 34 -0.65 18.88 0.31
CA ALA A 34 0.37 19.03 -0.72
C ALA A 34 0.46 17.80 -1.62
N LEU A 35 0.28 16.58 -1.07
CA LEU A 35 0.19 15.36 -1.87
C LEU A 35 -1.04 15.38 -2.79
N SER A 36 -2.21 15.75 -2.28
CA SER A 36 -3.45 15.82 -3.07
C SER A 36 -3.33 16.82 -4.21
N GLU A 37 -2.77 18.02 -3.94
CA GLU A 37 -2.51 19.05 -4.94
C GLU A 37 -1.54 18.54 -6.02
N ARG A 38 -0.44 17.87 -5.61
CA ARG A 38 0.54 17.28 -6.52
C ARG A 38 -0.04 16.18 -7.40
N LEU A 39 -0.99 15.41 -6.89
CA LEU A 39 -1.68 14.34 -7.62
C LEU A 39 -2.88 14.86 -8.45
N GLY A 40 -3.19 16.15 -8.37
CA GLY A 40 -4.27 16.77 -9.13
C GLY A 40 -5.67 16.45 -8.62
N GLY A 41 -5.82 15.97 -7.38
CA GLY A 41 -7.11 15.63 -6.81
C GLY A 41 -7.03 15.02 -5.41
N PRO A 42 -8.18 14.87 -4.72
CA PRO A 42 -8.21 14.30 -3.38
C PRO A 42 -7.78 12.83 -3.38
N LEU A 43 -7.07 12.43 -2.33
CA LEU A 43 -6.76 11.02 -2.07
C LEU A 43 -8.06 10.21 -1.86
N PRO A 44 -8.10 8.92 -2.22
CA PRO A 44 -9.15 8.02 -1.78
C PRO A 44 -9.22 7.97 -0.25
N PHE A 45 -10.43 7.91 0.31
CA PHE A 45 -10.64 8.01 1.75
C PHE A 45 -9.80 6.99 2.56
N GLN A 46 -9.73 5.73 2.12
CA GLN A 46 -8.94 4.71 2.84
C GLN A 46 -7.43 4.91 2.73
N VAL A 47 -6.96 5.52 1.63
CA VAL A 47 -5.56 5.90 1.47
C VAL A 47 -5.26 7.02 2.45
N GLU A 48 -6.02 8.12 2.42
CA GLU A 48 -5.84 9.24 3.34
C GLU A 48 -5.89 8.82 4.81
N LEU A 49 -6.86 7.98 5.18
CA LEU A 49 -7.03 7.51 6.56
C LEU A 49 -5.81 6.74 7.06
N PHE A 50 -5.18 5.93 6.21
CA PHE A 50 -3.96 5.22 6.60
C PHE A 50 -2.81 6.19 6.88
N TRP A 51 -2.51 7.08 5.93
CA TRP A 51 -1.39 8.01 6.09
C TRP A 51 -1.60 9.03 7.21
N ARG A 52 -2.85 9.43 7.46
CA ARG A 52 -3.22 10.25 8.63
C ARG A 52 -3.01 9.52 9.96
N ALA A 53 -3.08 8.20 10.00
CA ALA A 53 -2.79 7.43 11.20
C ALA A 53 -1.29 7.10 11.31
N HIS A 54 -0.66 6.73 10.20
CA HIS A 54 0.72 6.26 10.09
C HIS A 54 1.30 6.65 8.73
N ASP A 55 2.30 7.54 8.70
CA ASP A 55 2.99 8.00 7.48
C ASP A 55 3.99 6.96 6.95
N GLY A 56 3.48 5.74 6.74
CA GLY A 56 4.29 4.58 6.39
C GLY A 56 4.56 3.62 7.54
N LEU A 57 5.25 2.56 7.18
CA LEU A 57 5.46 1.36 8.00
C LEU A 57 6.71 0.64 7.49
N VAL A 58 7.52 0.09 8.39
CA VAL A 58 8.63 -0.79 8.06
C VAL A 58 8.48 -2.11 8.80
N VAL A 59 8.61 -3.22 8.09
CA VAL A 59 8.85 -4.55 8.65
C VAL A 59 10.23 -4.99 8.21
N ARG A 60 11.09 -5.38 9.16
CA ARG A 60 12.48 -5.73 8.84
C ARG A 60 12.61 -7.08 8.15
N GLU A 61 11.90 -8.09 8.65
CA GLU A 61 11.96 -9.47 8.16
C GLU A 61 10.57 -10.12 8.31
N PRO A 62 9.89 -10.54 7.23
CA PRO A 62 10.28 -10.34 5.84
C PRO A 62 10.18 -8.86 5.44
N ALA A 63 11.14 -8.39 4.65
CA ALA A 63 11.29 -6.96 4.38
C ALA A 63 10.07 -6.37 3.68
N LEU A 64 9.50 -5.31 4.26
CA LEU A 64 8.44 -4.49 3.70
C LEU A 64 8.67 -3.05 4.13
N SER A 65 8.65 -2.13 3.18
CA SER A 65 8.61 -0.69 3.43
C SER A 65 7.37 -0.10 2.76
N VAL A 66 6.49 0.52 3.55
CA VAL A 66 5.44 1.41 3.09
C VAL A 66 5.95 2.83 3.33
N LEU A 67 6.05 3.60 2.25
CA LEU A 67 6.74 4.89 2.23
C LEU A 67 5.88 6.00 2.87
N PRO A 68 6.52 6.95 3.57
CA PRO A 68 5.93 8.25 3.85
C PRO A 68 5.35 8.91 2.59
N CYS A 69 4.26 9.66 2.72
CA CYS A 69 3.59 10.34 1.59
C CYS A 69 4.52 11.34 0.89
N SER A 70 5.47 11.92 1.63
CA SER A 70 6.52 12.81 1.11
C SER A 70 7.51 12.10 0.18
N GLN A 71 7.63 10.78 0.28
CA GLN A 71 8.53 9.95 -0.52
C GLN A 71 7.83 9.27 -1.70
N TRP A 72 6.55 9.54 -1.91
CA TRP A 72 5.82 8.99 -3.05
C TRP A 72 6.29 9.60 -4.36
N VAL A 73 6.86 8.76 -5.22
CA VAL A 73 7.47 9.17 -6.49
C VAL A 73 6.70 8.57 -7.69
N PRO A 74 6.47 9.36 -8.75
CA PRO A 74 5.97 8.82 -10.01
C PRO A 74 6.99 7.87 -10.65
N VAL A 75 6.56 6.67 -11.04
CA VAL A 75 7.37 5.67 -11.74
C VAL A 75 6.47 4.91 -12.70
N GLY A 76 6.82 4.90 -13.99
CA GLY A 76 6.09 4.11 -15.00
C GLY A 76 4.61 4.50 -15.18
N GLY A 77 4.24 5.74 -14.87
CA GLY A 77 2.84 6.20 -14.90
C GLY A 77 2.03 5.88 -13.64
N PHE A 78 2.65 5.27 -12.63
CA PHE A 78 2.07 4.97 -11.33
C PHE A 78 2.76 5.78 -10.22
N VAL A 79 2.18 5.79 -9.01
CA VAL A 79 2.77 6.44 -7.84
C VAL A 79 3.26 5.39 -6.86
N HIS A 80 4.58 5.20 -6.79
CA HIS A 80 5.21 4.20 -5.92
C HIS A 80 5.02 4.56 -4.45
N PHE A 81 4.50 3.61 -3.66
CA PHE A 81 4.25 3.81 -2.22
C PHE A 81 4.75 2.66 -1.33
N ALA A 82 5.06 1.48 -1.88
CA ALA A 82 5.54 0.37 -1.08
C ALA A 82 6.56 -0.49 -1.82
N THR A 83 7.54 -1.01 -1.09
CA THR A 83 8.57 -1.94 -1.58
C THR A 83 8.58 -3.20 -0.73
N PHE A 84 8.49 -4.36 -1.38
CA PHE A 84 8.62 -5.68 -0.77
C PHE A 84 9.97 -6.28 -1.14
N ASP A 85 10.62 -6.92 -0.16
CA ASP A 85 11.91 -7.60 -0.33
C ASP A 85 13.02 -6.73 -0.95
N GLY A 86 12.93 -5.40 -0.78
CA GLY A 86 13.85 -4.42 -1.35
C GLY A 86 13.79 -4.24 -2.87
N GLN A 87 13.04 -5.08 -3.60
CA GLN A 87 13.03 -5.08 -5.07
C GLN A 87 11.64 -4.88 -5.67
N HIS A 88 10.60 -5.43 -5.06
CA HIS A 88 9.26 -5.46 -5.65
C HIS A 88 8.48 -4.21 -5.28
N ARG A 89 8.35 -3.28 -6.23
CA ARG A 89 7.71 -1.99 -6.03
C ARG A 89 6.23 -2.05 -6.37
N LEU A 90 5.40 -1.62 -5.44
CA LEU A 90 3.97 -1.44 -5.65
C LEU A 90 3.62 0.05 -5.71
N GLY A 91 2.71 0.38 -6.62
CA GLY A 91 2.25 1.73 -6.86
C GLY A 91 0.75 1.84 -6.92
N PHE A 92 0.25 3.05 -6.75
CA PHE A 92 -1.13 3.39 -7.06
C PHE A 92 -1.25 3.74 -8.54
N ASP A 93 -2.27 3.19 -9.18
CA ASP A 93 -2.80 3.73 -10.43
C ASP A 93 -3.75 4.89 -10.13
N THR A 94 -3.23 6.11 -10.25
CA THR A 94 -3.97 7.34 -9.91
C THR A 94 -4.76 7.90 -11.09
N ARG A 95 -4.77 7.23 -12.26
CA ARG A 95 -5.43 7.72 -13.48
C ARG A 95 -6.95 7.70 -13.37
N SER A 96 -7.48 6.72 -12.63
CA SER A 96 -8.92 6.57 -12.40
C SER A 96 -9.17 5.94 -11.04
N ARG A 97 -10.38 6.14 -10.52
CA ARG A 97 -10.88 5.40 -9.36
C ARG A 97 -11.71 4.22 -9.84
N ASN A 98 -11.58 3.09 -9.15
CA ASN A 98 -12.36 1.88 -9.42
C ASN A 98 -13.77 1.95 -8.79
N ASN A 99 -14.55 0.87 -8.92
CA ASN A 99 -15.92 0.77 -8.39
C ASN A 99 -16.02 0.93 -6.85
N ALA A 100 -14.91 0.81 -6.13
CA ALA A 100 -14.84 1.04 -4.69
C ALA A 100 -14.35 2.46 -4.32
N ASP A 101 -14.30 3.37 -5.30
CA ASP A 101 -13.77 4.73 -5.17
C ASP A 101 -12.31 4.75 -4.66
N GLN A 102 -11.51 3.76 -5.07
CA GLN A 102 -10.10 3.63 -4.71
C GLN A 102 -9.20 3.57 -5.94
N TRP A 103 -7.91 3.83 -5.73
CA TRP A 103 -6.89 3.54 -6.73
C TRP A 103 -6.53 2.06 -6.70
N ASP A 104 -6.34 1.50 -7.88
CA ASP A 104 -5.80 0.15 -8.00
C ASP A 104 -4.34 0.13 -7.53
N ILE A 105 -3.96 -0.96 -6.88
CA ILE A 105 -2.59 -1.20 -6.45
C ILE A 105 -1.97 -2.17 -7.43
N VAL A 106 -0.90 -1.73 -8.08
CA VAL A 106 -0.25 -2.43 -9.19
C VAL A 106 1.22 -2.70 -8.87
N HIS A 107 1.81 -3.68 -9.55
CA HIS A 107 3.25 -3.81 -9.61
C HIS A 107 3.82 -2.76 -10.57
N VAL A 108 4.74 -1.92 -10.09
CA VAL A 108 5.19 -0.72 -10.82
C VAL A 108 5.92 -1.05 -12.12
N ASP A 109 6.67 -2.16 -12.14
CA ASP A 109 7.50 -2.51 -13.30
C ASP A 109 6.70 -3.19 -14.43
N THR A 110 5.60 -3.88 -14.10
CA THR A 110 4.81 -4.65 -15.07
C THR A 110 3.44 -4.04 -15.33
N GLY A 111 2.94 -3.19 -14.44
CA GLY A 111 1.57 -2.66 -14.46
C GLY A 111 0.51 -3.68 -14.05
N ASP A 112 0.90 -4.87 -13.59
CA ASP A 112 -0.05 -5.92 -13.20
C ASP A 112 -0.85 -5.50 -11.97
N CYS A 113 -2.16 -5.66 -12.03
CA CYS A 113 -3.03 -5.40 -10.88
C CYS A 113 -2.77 -6.41 -9.76
N VAL A 114 -2.30 -5.91 -8.61
CA VAL A 114 -2.08 -6.69 -7.40
C VAL A 114 -3.38 -6.78 -6.59
N THR A 115 -4.07 -5.66 -6.39
CA THR A 115 -5.34 -5.60 -5.65
C THR A 115 -6.05 -4.25 -5.87
N LEU A 116 -7.38 -4.22 -5.70
CA LEU A 116 -8.21 -3.03 -5.99
C LEU A 116 -8.39 -2.09 -4.78
N THR A 117 -8.10 -2.55 -3.57
CA THR A 117 -8.42 -1.77 -2.35
C THR A 117 -7.33 -1.87 -1.29
N MET A 118 -7.18 -0.80 -0.50
CA MET A 118 -6.33 -0.74 0.68
C MET A 118 -6.71 -1.81 1.71
N ALA A 119 -8.01 -2.02 1.94
CA ALA A 119 -8.48 -3.09 2.84
C ALA A 119 -7.97 -4.48 2.42
N SER A 120 -7.94 -4.79 1.11
CA SER A 120 -7.44 -6.06 0.60
C SER A 120 -5.91 -6.12 0.61
N PHE A 121 -5.25 -4.98 0.37
CA PHE A 121 -3.80 -4.86 0.52
C PHE A 121 -3.36 -5.24 1.94
N TRP A 122 -4.00 -4.69 2.98
CA TRP A 122 -3.68 -5.01 4.37
C TRP A 122 -4.02 -6.45 4.75
N SER A 123 -5.29 -6.83 4.57
CA SER A 123 -5.82 -8.08 5.11
C SER A 123 -5.36 -9.33 4.37
N ASN A 124 -5.06 -9.23 3.08
CA ASN A 124 -4.66 -10.35 2.25
C ASN A 124 -3.19 -10.26 1.84
N LYS A 125 -2.74 -9.12 1.30
CA LYS A 125 -1.40 -9.02 0.72
C LYS A 125 -0.34 -8.92 1.80
N VAL A 126 -0.37 -7.86 2.62
CA VAL A 126 0.64 -7.66 3.68
C VAL A 126 0.68 -8.85 4.64
N PHE A 127 -0.46 -9.38 5.08
CA PHE A 127 -0.43 -10.57 5.94
C PHE A 127 0.04 -11.84 5.25
N ALA A 128 -0.24 -12.05 3.95
CA ALA A 128 0.34 -13.19 3.25
C ALA A 128 1.86 -13.07 3.11
N TRP A 129 2.39 -11.86 2.96
CA TRP A 129 3.82 -11.61 2.97
C TRP A 129 4.42 -11.85 4.37
N VAL A 130 3.94 -11.12 5.37
CA VAL A 130 4.47 -11.15 6.75
C VAL A 130 4.31 -12.53 7.40
N ASP A 131 3.21 -13.24 7.15
CA ASP A 131 2.96 -14.52 7.81
C ASP A 131 3.48 -15.74 7.05
N LYS A 132 3.55 -15.67 5.72
CA LYS A 132 3.78 -16.86 4.87
C LYS A 132 4.90 -16.67 3.85
N ARG A 133 5.52 -15.48 3.78
CA ARG A 133 6.48 -15.09 2.74
C ARG A 133 5.98 -15.36 1.32
N ARG A 134 4.65 -15.29 1.13
CA ARG A 134 4.03 -15.55 -0.17
C ARG A 134 4.26 -14.32 -1.06
N PRO A 135 4.86 -14.46 -2.24
CA PRO A 135 4.93 -13.37 -3.22
C PRO A 135 3.53 -12.81 -3.49
N ILE A 136 3.36 -11.50 -3.33
CA ILE A 136 2.06 -10.84 -3.50
C ILE A 136 1.96 -10.06 -4.80
N TRP A 137 3.10 -9.82 -5.44
CA TRP A 137 3.30 -9.05 -6.67
C TRP A 137 3.13 -9.91 -7.94
N GLU A 138 3.05 -11.22 -7.81
CA GLU A 138 2.80 -12.11 -8.94
C GLU A 138 1.32 -12.10 -9.31
N SER A 139 1.03 -11.90 -10.60
CA SER A 139 -0.31 -12.02 -11.15
C SER A 139 -0.81 -13.45 -10.92
N ARG A 140 -1.98 -13.58 -10.29
CA ARG A 140 -2.69 -14.87 -10.18
C ARG A 140 -3.35 -15.20 -11.51
N GLY A 141 -2.57 -15.42 -12.57
CA GLY A 141 -3.03 -15.86 -13.89
C GLY A 141 -4.08 -14.96 -14.56
N ALA A 142 -3.72 -14.31 -15.66
CA ALA A 142 -4.62 -13.68 -16.64
C ALA A 142 -5.92 -13.09 -16.06
N VAL A 143 -5.81 -12.14 -15.14
CA VAL A 143 -6.92 -11.22 -14.87
C VAL A 143 -6.78 -10.11 -15.92
N PRO A 144 -7.82 -9.84 -16.75
CA PRO A 144 -7.75 -8.78 -17.74
C PRO A 144 -7.45 -7.44 -17.05
N PRO A 145 -6.89 -6.45 -17.79
CA PRO A 145 -6.69 -5.11 -17.25
C PRO A 145 -7.99 -4.64 -16.61
N CYS A 146 -7.89 -4.17 -15.37
CA CYS A 146 -9.03 -3.70 -14.60
C CYS A 146 -9.74 -2.60 -15.39
N GLY A 147 -10.90 -2.92 -15.96
CA GLY A 147 -11.67 -1.99 -16.80
C GLY A 147 -12.16 -2.50 -18.16
N ALA A 148 -11.91 -3.75 -18.56
CA ALA A 148 -12.61 -4.32 -19.71
C ALA A 148 -13.93 -5.00 -19.29
N SER A 149 -15.02 -4.23 -19.28
CA SER A 149 -16.40 -4.73 -19.38
C SER A 149 -17.20 -3.77 -20.24
#